data_AF-A0A7C1KYU9-F1
#
_entry.id   AF-A0A7C1KYU9-F1
#
_cell.length_a   1.000
_cell.length_b   1.000
_cell.length_c   1.000
_cell.angle_alpha   90.00
_cell.angle_beta   90.00
_cell.angle_gamma   90.00
#
_symmetry.space_group_name_H-M   'P 1'
#
loop_
_entity.id
_entity.type
_entity.pdbx_description
1 polymer ?
#
loop_
_entity_poly.entity_id
_entity_poly.type
_entity_poly.pdbx_seq_one_letter_code
_entity_poly.pdbx_strand_id
1 'polypeptide(L)'
;MTFIPIIDPAAPNCPLCDKKMLRTVWEGVDFYYCRLDVVAIRKDDPNIDQWKNYVPEDSNAIICSVEKCRAKMNFFFRSDGFMKAVCSNPRCRAAVETGILPYAKPIKKIGRNAPCRCGSGKKYKRCCLDKELGK
;
A
#
# COMPACT_ATOMS: atom_id res chain seq x y z
N MET A 1 -11.70 0.82 24.38
CA MET A 1 -11.30 2.00 23.58
C MET A 1 -12.23 2.11 22.40
N THR A 2 -13.22 2.99 22.47
CA THR A 2 -14.22 3.21 21.41
C THR A 2 -13.69 4.24 20.43
N PHE A 3 -13.45 3.82 19.18
CA PHE A 3 -13.16 4.73 18.08
C PHE A 3 -14.45 5.48 17.75
N ILE A 4 -14.63 6.67 18.31
CA ILE A 4 -15.75 7.55 17.96
C ILE A 4 -15.35 8.28 16.67
N PRO A 5 -15.98 7.99 15.52
CA PRO A 5 -15.71 8.74 14.30
C PRO A 5 -16.20 10.17 14.47
N ILE A 6 -15.33 11.14 14.19
CA ILE A 6 -15.70 12.55 14.14
C ILE A 6 -16.21 12.82 12.73
N ILE A 7 -17.45 13.31 12.62
CA ILE A 7 -18.00 13.73 11.33
C ILE A 7 -17.30 15.04 10.95
N ASP A 8 -16.33 14.95 10.05
CA ASP A 8 -15.61 16.10 9.50
C ASP A 8 -16.13 16.37 8.07
N PRO A 9 -16.85 17.47 7.83
CA PRO A 9 -17.34 17.80 6.49
C PRO A 9 -16.20 18.09 5.51
N ALA A 10 -15.00 18.45 5.97
CA ALA A 10 -13.83 18.66 5.13
C ALA A 10 -13.06 17.38 4.82
N ALA A 11 -13.47 16.22 5.35
CA ALA A 11 -12.80 14.96 5.05
C ALA A 11 -12.88 14.62 3.54
N PRO A 12 -11.76 14.22 2.93
CA PRO A 12 -11.72 13.88 1.51
C PRO A 12 -12.48 12.57 1.24
N ASN A 13 -12.83 12.34 -0.02
CA ASN A 13 -13.27 11.01 -0.46
C ASN A 13 -12.06 10.09 -0.58
N CYS A 14 -12.22 8.84 -0.17
CA CYS A 14 -11.23 7.80 -0.38
C CYS A 14 -11.02 7.61 -1.89
N PRO A 15 -9.80 7.69 -2.42
CA PRO A 15 -9.56 7.56 -3.86
C PRO A 15 -9.81 6.14 -4.37
N LEU A 16 -9.91 5.14 -3.48
CA LEU A 16 -10.09 3.73 -3.84
C LEU A 16 -11.56 3.35 -4.04
N CYS A 17 -12.47 3.83 -3.17
CA CYS A 17 -13.91 3.53 -3.23
C CYS A 17 -14.83 4.76 -3.34
N ASP A 18 -14.28 5.96 -3.42
CA ASP A 18 -14.99 7.25 -3.52
C ASP A 18 -15.92 7.60 -2.34
N LYS A 19 -15.90 6.82 -1.25
CA LYS A 19 -16.65 7.15 -0.04
C LYS A 19 -15.90 8.16 0.81
N LYS A 20 -16.64 9.08 1.43
CA LYS A 20 -16.11 10.07 2.37
C LYS A 20 -15.33 9.38 3.49
N MET A 21 -14.10 9.81 3.71
CA MET A 21 -13.27 9.31 4.80
C MET A 21 -13.81 9.81 6.14
N LEU A 22 -13.62 9.01 7.19
CA LEU A 22 -13.97 9.37 8.55
C LEU A 22 -12.75 10.00 9.23
N ARG A 23 -12.96 10.96 10.13
CA ARG A 23 -11.90 11.51 10.97
C ARG A 23 -11.80 10.74 12.29
N THR A 24 -10.58 10.50 12.76
CA THR A 24 -10.31 9.98 14.09
C THR A 24 -9.04 10.61 14.66
N VAL A 25 -8.91 10.58 15.99
CA VAL A 25 -7.71 11.02 16.71
C VAL A 25 -7.13 9.80 17.40
N TRP A 26 -5.85 9.53 17.17
CA TRP A 26 -5.13 8.44 17.82
C TRP A 26 -3.81 8.98 18.39
N GLU A 27 -3.61 8.83 19.70
CA GLU A 27 -2.46 9.40 20.43
C GLU A 27 -2.23 10.90 20.18
N GLY A 28 -3.31 11.67 20.06
CA GLY A 28 -3.26 13.11 19.78
C GLY A 28 -2.98 13.48 18.31
N VAL A 29 -2.85 12.48 17.43
CA VAL A 29 -2.65 12.69 15.99
C VAL A 29 -3.95 12.50 15.23
N ASP A 30 -4.24 13.43 14.34
CA ASP A 30 -5.44 13.43 13.49
C ASP A 30 -5.25 12.59 12.22
N PHE A 31 -6.20 11.69 11.96
CA PHE A 31 -6.22 10.85 10.77
C PHE A 31 -7.56 10.92 10.05
N TYR A 32 -7.50 10.88 8.72
CA TYR A 32 -8.60 10.45 7.88
C TYR A 32 -8.46 8.97 7.58
N TYR A 33 -9.54 8.19 7.69
CA TYR A 33 -9.52 6.75 7.40
C TYR A 33 -10.75 6.29 6.61
N CYS A 34 -10.54 5.28 5.76
CA CYS A 34 -11.59 4.57 5.04
C CYS A 34 -11.70 3.15 5.58
N ARG A 35 -12.89 2.77 6.06
CA ARG A 35 -13.16 1.41 6.56
C ARG A 35 -13.23 0.36 5.47
N LEU A 36 -13.66 0.74 4.26
CA LEU A 36 -13.89 -0.23 3.18
C LEU A 36 -12.61 -0.74 2.55
N ASP A 37 -11.69 0.18 2.24
CA ASP A 37 -10.40 -0.17 1.67
C ASP A 37 -9.29 -0.14 2.72
N VAL A 38 -9.62 -0.02 4.01
CA VAL A 38 -8.68 -0.13 5.14
C VAL A 38 -7.43 0.73 4.92
N VAL A 39 -7.64 2.02 4.63
CA VAL A 39 -6.56 3.00 4.46
C VAL A 39 -6.75 4.14 5.44
N ALA A 40 -5.64 4.72 5.89
CA ALA A 40 -5.62 5.90 6.73
C ALA A 40 -4.49 6.83 6.31
N ILE A 41 -4.72 8.14 6.37
CA ILE A 41 -3.74 9.19 6.10
C ILE A 41 -3.79 10.20 7.25
N ARG A 42 -2.65 10.77 7.62
CA ARG A 42 -2.65 11.86 8.60
C ARG A 42 -3.31 13.09 7.98
N LYS A 43 -4.03 13.87 8.78
CA LYS A 43 -4.71 15.09 8.30
C LYS A 43 -3.74 16.16 7.77
N ASP A 44 -2.48 16.13 8.18
CA ASP A 44 -1.41 17.04 7.76
C ASP A 44 -0.50 16.46 6.65
N ASP A 45 -0.82 15.28 6.09
CA ASP A 45 -0.03 14.70 5.00
C ASP A 45 -0.22 15.54 3.70
N PRO A 46 0.88 15.92 3.02
CA PRO A 46 0.81 16.74 1.80
C PRO A 46 0.15 16.02 0.61
N ASN A 47 -0.04 14.70 0.67
CA ASN A 47 -0.61 13.90 -0.42
C ASN A 47 -2.14 13.77 -0.36
N ILE A 48 -2.82 14.41 0.58
CA ILE A 48 -4.28 14.46 0.58
C ILE A 48 -4.77 15.03 -0.76
N ASP A 49 -5.74 14.36 -1.39
CA ASP A 49 -6.33 14.66 -2.71
C ASP A 49 -5.40 14.59 -3.93
N GLN A 50 -4.09 14.41 -3.75
CA GLN A 50 -3.14 14.26 -4.87
C GLN A 50 -3.37 12.99 -5.70
N TRP A 51 -4.11 12.02 -5.16
CA TRP A 51 -4.34 10.71 -5.80
C TRP A 51 -5.20 10.77 -7.06
N LYS A 52 -6.16 11.70 -7.12
CA LYS A 52 -7.19 11.74 -8.18
C LYS A 52 -6.59 12.01 -9.55
N ASN A 53 -5.49 12.76 -9.58
CA ASN A 53 -4.79 13.18 -10.79
C ASN A 53 -3.41 12.54 -10.93
N TYR A 54 -3.09 11.55 -10.08
CA TYR A 54 -1.81 10.88 -10.14
C TYR A 54 -1.71 10.02 -11.40
N VAL A 55 -0.80 10.42 -12.29
CA VAL A 55 -0.40 9.65 -13.46
C VAL A 55 1.07 9.29 -13.25
N PRO A 56 1.43 7.99 -13.19
CA PRO A 56 2.83 7.59 -13.12
C PRO A 56 3.62 8.15 -14.32
N GLU A 57 4.79 8.73 -14.07
CA GLU A 57 5.64 9.38 -15.10
C GLU A 57 6.00 8.43 -16.24
N ASP A 58 6.22 7.15 -15.93
CA ASP A 58 6.42 6.10 -16.91
C ASP A 58 5.07 5.54 -17.37
N SER A 59 4.42 6.26 -18.28
CA SER A 59 3.24 6.01 -19.17
C SER A 59 2.51 4.65 -19.24
N ASN A 60 2.97 3.56 -18.63
CA ASN A 60 2.15 2.42 -18.28
C ASN A 60 1.36 2.74 -17.00
N ALA A 61 0.17 3.30 -17.17
CA ALA A 61 -0.85 3.29 -16.12
C ALA A 61 -0.89 1.86 -15.51
N ILE A 62 -0.76 1.74 -14.19
CA ILE A 62 -0.80 0.42 -13.54
C ILE A 62 -2.20 -0.16 -13.82
N ILE A 63 -2.24 -1.17 -14.68
CA ILE A 63 -3.44 -1.90 -15.04
C ILE A 63 -3.63 -3.08 -14.11
N CYS A 64 -4.88 -3.46 -13.91
CA CYS A 64 -5.21 -4.66 -13.17
C CYS A 64 -4.52 -5.89 -13.79
N SER A 65 -3.82 -6.66 -12.96
CA SER A 65 -3.09 -7.88 -13.36
C SER A 65 -4.00 -9.05 -13.76
N VAL A 66 -5.30 -8.95 -13.49
CA VAL A 66 -6.28 -9.95 -13.93
C VAL A 66 -6.46 -9.82 -15.44
N GLU A 67 -6.07 -10.86 -16.18
CA GLU A 67 -6.00 -10.87 -17.65
C GLU A 67 -7.28 -10.40 -18.35
N LYS A 68 -8.45 -10.77 -17.81
CA LYS A 68 -9.77 -10.40 -18.35
C LYS A 68 -10.24 -9.00 -17.96
N CYS A 69 -9.63 -8.40 -16.94
CA CYS A 69 -10.08 -7.11 -16.43
C CYS A 69 -9.32 -5.96 -17.10
N ARG A 70 -7.98 -5.95 -16.99
CA ARG A 70 -7.07 -4.88 -17.47
C ARG A 70 -7.53 -3.44 -17.22
N ALA A 71 -8.43 -3.25 -16.25
CA ALA A 71 -8.97 -1.94 -15.93
C ALA A 71 -7.90 -1.11 -15.22
N LYS A 72 -8.04 0.21 -15.29
CA LYS A 72 -7.20 1.13 -14.53
C LYS A 72 -7.32 0.83 -13.04
N MET A 73 -6.23 0.98 -12.30
CA MET A 73 -6.28 0.92 -10.84
C MET A 73 -6.43 2.32 -10.26
N ASN A 74 -7.16 2.42 -9.16
CA ASN A 74 -7.23 3.59 -8.30
C ASN A 74 -6.11 3.52 -7.28
N PHE A 75 -5.47 4.65 -6.96
CA PHE A 75 -4.33 4.69 -6.06
C PHE A 75 -4.64 5.44 -4.77
N PHE A 76 -3.96 5.04 -3.71
CA PHE A 76 -3.86 5.76 -2.46
C PHE A 76 -2.40 5.69 -2.06
N PHE A 77 -1.77 6.83 -1.81
CA PHE A 77 -0.39 6.90 -1.33
C PHE A 77 -0.22 7.96 -0.26
N ARG A 78 0.81 7.79 0.56
CA ARG A 78 1.12 8.68 1.69
C ARG A 78 2.55 9.18 1.57
N SER A 79 2.87 10.24 2.31
CA SER A 79 4.24 10.79 2.31
C SER A 79 5.27 9.85 2.92
N ASP A 80 4.84 8.86 3.72
CA ASP A 80 5.71 7.83 4.30
C ASP A 80 6.04 6.68 3.33
N GLY A 81 5.54 6.75 2.10
CA GLY A 81 5.81 5.75 1.06
C GLY A 81 4.85 4.57 1.05
N PHE A 82 3.84 4.54 1.92
CA PHE A 82 2.75 3.56 1.79
C PHE A 82 1.99 3.80 0.48
N MET A 83 1.73 2.73 -0.27
CA MET A 83 0.88 2.78 -1.45
C MET A 83 -0.07 1.58 -1.48
N LYS A 84 -1.33 1.85 -1.84
CA LYS A 84 -2.36 0.86 -2.13
C LYS A 84 -3.01 1.19 -3.47
N ALA A 85 -3.15 0.17 -4.30
CA ALA A 85 -3.88 0.25 -5.56
C ALA A 85 -5.07 -0.72 -5.52
N VAL A 86 -6.24 -0.29 -5.97
CA VAL A 86 -7.45 -1.13 -6.09
C VAL A 86 -7.99 -1.00 -7.51
N CYS A 87 -8.31 -2.14 -8.14
CA CYS A 87 -8.91 -2.17 -9.46
C CYS A 87 -10.23 -1.37 -9.47
N SER A 88 -10.35 -0.44 -10.41
CA SER A 88 -11.57 0.39 -10.58
C SER A 88 -12.80 -0.41 -10.97
N ASN A 89 -12.65 -1.63 -11.51
CA ASN A 89 -13.78 -2.49 -11.82
C ASN A 89 -14.39 -3.07 -10.52
N PRO A 90 -15.64 -2.73 -10.17
CA PRO A 90 -16.28 -3.15 -8.93
C PRO A 90 -16.50 -4.66 -8.84
N ARG A 91 -16.52 -5.38 -9.97
CA ARG A 91 -16.59 -6.85 -9.97
C ARG A 91 -15.24 -7.52 -9.74
N CYS A 92 -14.13 -6.82 -10.00
CA CYS A 92 -12.79 -7.36 -9.85
C CYS A 92 -12.19 -7.02 -8.49
N ARG A 93 -12.11 -5.72 -8.15
CA ARG A 93 -11.51 -5.19 -6.91
C ARG A 93 -10.16 -5.80 -6.51
N ALA A 94 -9.39 -6.33 -7.48
CA ALA A 94 -8.04 -6.78 -7.22
C ALA A 94 -7.23 -5.65 -6.60
N ALA A 95 -6.54 -5.93 -5.50
CA ALA A 95 -5.80 -4.93 -4.74
C ALA A 95 -4.33 -5.32 -4.66
N VAL A 96 -3.46 -4.32 -4.69
CA VAL A 96 -2.03 -4.44 -4.47
C VAL A 96 -1.64 -3.43 -3.40
N GLU A 97 -0.92 -3.89 -2.38
CA GLU A 97 -0.41 -3.05 -1.30
C GLU A 97 1.10 -3.20 -1.22
N THR A 98 1.81 -2.07 -1.19
CA THR A 98 3.24 -2.04 -0.89
C THR A 98 3.42 -1.27 0.41
N GLY A 99 3.70 -1.99 1.49
CA GLY A 99 4.05 -1.39 2.79
C GLY A 99 5.48 -0.82 2.84
N ILE A 100 6.18 -0.79 1.71
CA ILE A 100 7.58 -0.35 1.58
C ILE A 100 7.71 0.39 0.25
N LEU A 101 8.34 1.56 0.29
CA LEU A 101 8.64 2.49 -0.81
C LEU A 101 8.83 1.81 -2.18
N PRO A 102 8.45 2.46 -3.29
CA PRO A 102 8.72 2.00 -4.66
C PRO A 102 10.23 1.82 -4.99
N TYR A 103 11.13 2.17 -4.07
CA TYR A 103 12.58 1.91 -4.18
C TYR A 103 13.04 0.58 -3.55
N ALA A 104 12.18 -0.12 -2.81
CA ALA A 104 12.49 -1.47 -2.32
C ALA A 104 12.08 -2.49 -3.39
N LYS A 105 13.04 -2.92 -4.21
CA LYS A 105 12.85 -4.11 -5.07
C LYS A 105 12.24 -5.21 -4.21
N PRO A 106 11.14 -5.87 -4.63
CA PRO A 106 10.59 -6.99 -3.89
C PRO A 106 11.71 -8.01 -3.75
N ILE A 107 12.23 -8.18 -2.54
CA ILE A 107 13.19 -9.25 -2.27
C ILE A 107 12.37 -10.51 -2.49
N LYS A 108 12.56 -11.14 -3.66
CA LYS A 108 11.98 -12.44 -4.00
C LYS A 108 12.29 -13.32 -2.80
N LYS A 109 11.28 -13.65 -1.99
CA LYS A 109 11.47 -14.39 -0.74
C LYS A 109 12.17 -15.69 -1.09
N ILE A 110 13.48 -15.77 -0.85
CA ILE A 110 14.26 -16.97 -1.12
C ILE A 110 13.72 -18.03 -0.17
N GLY A 111 13.26 -19.15 -0.73
CA GLY A 111 12.79 -20.27 0.07
C GLY A 111 13.89 -20.69 1.05
N ARG A 112 13.57 -20.87 2.33
CA ARG A 112 14.54 -21.21 3.40
C ARG A 112 15.46 -22.38 3.04
N ASN A 113 14.97 -23.34 2.25
CA ASN A 113 15.72 -24.52 1.82
C ASN A 113 16.44 -24.37 0.45
N ALA A 114 16.27 -23.27 -0.27
CA ALA A 114 16.92 -23.02 -1.55
C ALA A 114 18.44 -22.87 -1.39
N PRO A 115 19.24 -23.17 -2.43
CA PRO A 115 20.67 -22.89 -2.42
C PRO A 115 20.93 -21.39 -2.19
N CYS A 116 21.92 -21.09 -1.35
CA CYS A 116 22.22 -19.73 -0.96
C CYS A 116 22.86 -18.93 -2.10
N ARG A 117 22.36 -17.72 -2.33
CA ARG A 117 22.83 -16.79 -3.38
C ARG A 117 24.26 -16.28 -3.21
N CYS A 118 24.92 -16.53 -2.07
CA CYS A 118 26.33 -16.17 -1.88
C CYS A 118 27.32 -17.17 -2.50
N GLY A 119 26.83 -18.23 -3.17
CA GLY A 119 27.68 -19.22 -3.83
C GLY A 119 28.28 -20.27 -2.88
N SER A 120 27.88 -20.30 -1.60
CA SER A 120 28.43 -21.23 -0.62
C SER A 120 27.98 -22.69 -0.77
N GLY A 121 27.02 -22.98 -1.66
CA GLY A 121 26.38 -24.30 -1.78
C GLY A 121 25.48 -24.70 -0.61
N LYS A 122 25.40 -23.90 0.47
CA LYS A 122 24.56 -24.17 1.64
C LYS A 122 23.11 -23.74 1.40
N LYS A 123 22.16 -24.30 2.15
CA LYS A 123 20.77 -23.82 2.18
C LYS A 123 20.72 -22.40 2.74
N TYR A 124 19.88 -21.52 2.17
CA TYR A 124 19.78 -20.11 2.57
C TYR A 124 19.57 -19.94 4.09
N LYS A 125 18.74 -20.79 4.70
CA LYS A 125 18.47 -20.80 6.15
C LYS A 125 19.65 -21.15 7.07
N ARG A 126 20.78 -21.62 6.53
CA ARG A 126 21.99 -22.00 7.28
C ARG A 126 23.20 -21.16 6.85
N CYS A 127 22.95 -20.03 6.22
CA CYS A 127 23.98 -19.20 5.63
C CYS A 127 23.59 -17.73 5.76
N CYS A 128 23.23 -17.07 4.66
CA CYS A 128 22.91 -15.64 4.68
C CYS A 128 21.69 -15.30 5.53
N LEU A 129 20.72 -16.23 5.70
CA LEU A 129 19.56 -15.94 6.55
C LEU A 129 19.94 -15.77 8.04
N ASP A 130 20.83 -16.61 8.57
CA ASP A 130 21.28 -16.48 9.97
C ASP A 130 22.08 -15.19 10.17
N LYS A 131 22.89 -14.83 9.16
CA LYS A 131 23.66 -13.56 9.15
C LYS A 131 22.77 -12.32 9.06
N GLU A 132 21.68 -12.37 8.30
CA GLU A 132 20.70 -11.27 8.16
C GLU A 132 19.84 -11.09 9.42
N LEU A 133 19.69 -12.13 10.24
CA LEU A 133 18.96 -12.11 11.51
C LEU A 133 19.83 -11.73 12.72
N GLY A 134 21.11 -11.40 12.50
CA GLY A 134 22.01 -10.93 13.56
C GLY A 134 22.24 -11.95 14.69
N LYS A 135 22.25 -13.25 14.36
CA LYS A 135 22.61 -14.32 15.29
C LYS A 135 24.00 -14.87 15.04
#